data_AF-A0A942DGV9-F1
#
_entry.id   AF-A0A942DGV9-F1
#
_cell.length_a   1.000
_cell.length_b   1.000
_cell.length_c   1.000
_cell.angle_alpha   90.00
_cell.angle_beta   90.00
_cell.angle_gamma   90.00
#
_symmetry.space_group_name_H-M   'P 1'
#
loop_
_entity.id
_entity.type
_entity.pdbx_description
1 polymer ?
#
loop_
_entity_poly.entity_id
_entity_poly.type
_entity_poly.pdbx_seq_one_letter_code
_entity_poly.pdbx_strand_id
1 'polypeptide(L)'
;MFGFGKKKANSSVEEFKQRFVDNQLEMARARSKLYARVSHYDDLLEGEDYDVDLKAAYFKGLMGDEEVSFGPLQIVGTHDSKEFMWSWHNTSIPKEAYAELKPFVDATPELKELAAQKKFACDAEFVEKLSQWIAVKSGWLGAFEAPYETTLTFLLLKLTCEKDHSVEPSENLWCSFCGRTNRQVAKILTAAPTCAICDVCVGDYHDIVASNAQAKSEDKAAFEFTDIATMPPCIICGERSKRTFSEYGSACDECIEACHNTIAPNR
;
A
#
# COMPACT_ATOMS: atom_id res chain seq x y z
N MET A 1 42.92 -27.40 1.66
CA MET A 1 42.10 -26.43 2.43
C MET A 1 40.91 -26.03 1.57
N PHE A 2 39.74 -26.61 1.83
CA PHE A 2 38.49 -26.16 1.22
C PHE A 2 37.98 -24.98 2.05
N GLY A 3 38.08 -23.77 1.51
CA GLY A 3 37.54 -22.57 2.13
C GLY A 3 36.01 -22.57 2.02
N PHE A 4 35.32 -22.82 3.13
CA PHE A 4 33.90 -22.51 3.26
C PHE A 4 33.72 -20.99 3.24
N GLY A 5 33.34 -20.43 2.09
CA GLY A 5 32.88 -19.05 1.98
C GLY A 5 31.58 -18.88 2.78
N LYS A 6 31.69 -18.33 3.99
CA LYS A 6 30.52 -18.03 4.84
C LYS A 6 29.67 -16.92 4.20
N LYS A 7 28.41 -17.29 3.94
CA LYS A 7 27.18 -16.48 3.76
C LYS A 7 27.35 -14.95 3.89
N LYS A 8 27.54 -14.26 2.76
CA LYS A 8 27.28 -12.80 2.64
C LYS A 8 25.85 -12.47 2.20
N ALA A 9 25.09 -13.42 1.66
CA ALA A 9 23.81 -13.15 1.00
C ALA A 9 22.71 -12.59 1.92
N ASN A 10 22.73 -12.89 3.23
CA ASN A 10 21.69 -12.41 4.15
C ASN A 10 22.03 -11.09 4.85
N SER A 11 23.28 -10.60 4.81
CA SER A 11 23.61 -9.35 5.52
C SER A 11 22.95 -8.14 4.85
N SER A 12 22.88 -8.11 3.52
CA SER A 12 22.26 -7.00 2.77
C SER A 12 20.73 -6.91 2.98
N VAL A 13 20.04 -8.04 3.14
CA VAL A 13 18.60 -8.06 3.48
C VAL A 13 18.37 -7.45 4.86
N GLU A 14 19.13 -7.89 5.87
CA GLU A 14 18.99 -7.39 7.24
C GLU A 14 19.39 -5.92 7.37
N GLU A 15 20.44 -5.49 6.68
CA GLU A 15 20.84 -4.07 6.62
C GLU A 15 19.76 -3.20 5.94
N PHE A 16 19.11 -3.72 4.89
CA PHE A 16 18.06 -2.98 4.19
C PHE A 16 16.77 -2.85 5.01
N LYS A 17 16.42 -3.83 5.86
CA LYS A 17 15.23 -3.78 6.73
C LYS A 17 15.18 -2.53 7.61
N GLN A 18 16.33 -1.98 8.00
CA GLN A 18 16.38 -0.75 8.78
C GLN A 18 15.75 0.45 8.05
N ARG A 19 15.77 0.45 6.70
CA ARG A 19 15.16 1.50 5.87
C ARG A 19 13.64 1.53 5.96
N PHE A 20 13.01 0.41 6.31
CA PHE A 20 11.56 0.37 6.48
C PHE A 20 11.13 1.25 7.65
N VAL A 21 11.89 1.28 8.74
CA VAL A 21 11.57 2.09 9.94
C VAL A 21 11.37 3.56 9.57
N ASP A 22 12.29 4.12 8.77
CA ASP A 22 12.26 5.55 8.40
C ASP A 22 11.14 5.90 7.41
N ASN A 23 10.60 4.90 6.68
CA ASN A 23 9.63 5.11 5.61
C ASN A 23 8.26 4.47 5.91
N GLN A 24 8.06 3.96 7.12
CA GLN A 24 6.88 3.18 7.50
C GLN A 24 5.56 3.95 7.28
N LEU A 25 5.54 5.25 7.56
CA LEU A 25 4.35 6.08 7.35
C LEU A 25 4.00 6.21 5.86
N GLU A 26 4.96 6.55 5.01
CA GLU A 26 4.70 6.72 3.58
C GLU A 26 4.34 5.38 2.91
N MET A 27 4.98 4.28 3.32
CA MET A 27 4.59 2.94 2.87
C MET A 27 3.16 2.59 3.31
N ALA A 28 2.77 2.89 4.55
CA ALA A 28 1.42 2.66 5.02
C ALA A 28 0.38 3.50 4.25
N ARG A 29 0.70 4.77 3.94
CA ARG A 29 -0.16 5.63 3.13
C ARG A 29 -0.30 5.13 1.70
N ALA A 30 0.81 4.73 1.06
CA ALA A 30 0.82 4.15 -0.28
C ALA A 30 -0.07 2.90 -0.34
N ARG A 31 0.13 1.96 0.60
CA ARG A 31 -0.68 0.75 0.69
C ARG A 31 -2.16 1.04 0.92
N SER A 32 -2.49 1.90 1.89
CA SER A 32 -3.89 2.28 2.18
C SER A 32 -4.55 2.91 0.96
N LYS A 33 -3.85 3.82 0.27
CA LYS A 33 -4.38 4.51 -0.91
C LYS A 33 -4.62 3.56 -2.09
N LEU A 34 -3.79 2.52 -2.21
CA LEU A 34 -3.96 1.47 -3.22
C LEU A 34 -5.15 0.57 -2.88
N TYR A 35 -5.20 0.03 -1.66
CA TYR A 35 -6.25 -0.89 -1.24
C TYR A 35 -7.62 -0.24 -1.07
N ALA A 36 -7.67 1.08 -0.98
CA ALA A 36 -8.91 1.83 -1.09
C ALA A 36 -9.58 1.68 -2.47
N ARG A 37 -8.85 1.29 -3.53
CA ARG A 37 -9.36 1.20 -4.92
C ARG A 37 -9.40 -0.21 -5.47
N VAL A 38 -8.57 -1.10 -4.96
CA VAL A 38 -8.48 -2.50 -5.36
C VAL A 38 -8.33 -3.31 -4.10
N SER A 39 -9.29 -4.16 -3.80
CA SER A 39 -9.28 -4.99 -2.61
C SER A 39 -8.07 -5.93 -2.60
N HIS A 40 -7.65 -6.31 -1.39
CA HIS A 40 -6.58 -7.28 -1.23
C HIS A 40 -7.01 -8.62 -1.85
N TYR A 41 -6.08 -9.35 -2.49
CA TYR A 41 -6.40 -10.58 -3.20
C TYR A 41 -7.03 -11.67 -2.29
N ASP A 42 -6.65 -11.70 -1.00
CA ASP A 42 -7.23 -12.60 0.00
C ASP A 42 -8.60 -12.13 0.56
N ASP A 43 -9.06 -10.94 0.20
CA ASP A 43 -10.26 -10.30 0.76
C ASP A 43 -11.08 -9.58 -0.32
N LEU A 44 -11.21 -10.21 -1.49
CA LEU A 44 -12.06 -9.71 -2.58
C LEU A 44 -13.54 -9.82 -2.19
N LEU A 45 -14.29 -8.73 -2.38
CA LEU A 45 -15.74 -8.72 -2.21
C LEU A 45 -16.42 -9.50 -3.34
N GLU A 46 -17.70 -9.86 -3.14
CA GLU A 46 -18.48 -10.54 -4.18
C GLU A 46 -18.54 -9.70 -5.46
N GLY A 47 -18.03 -10.26 -6.56
CA GLY A 47 -17.93 -9.60 -7.86
C GLY A 47 -16.61 -8.87 -8.10
N GLU A 48 -15.73 -8.72 -7.12
CA GLU A 48 -14.42 -8.12 -7.36
C GLU A 48 -13.44 -9.12 -8.02
N ASP A 49 -12.68 -8.62 -9.00
CA ASP A 49 -11.62 -9.38 -9.66
C ASP A 49 -10.55 -8.40 -10.18
N TYR A 50 -9.49 -8.93 -10.79
CA TYR A 50 -8.49 -8.14 -11.50
C TYR A 50 -7.93 -8.85 -12.73
N ASP A 51 -7.52 -8.07 -13.71
CA ASP A 51 -6.84 -8.54 -14.92
C ASP A 51 -5.51 -7.82 -15.11
N VAL A 52 -4.52 -8.55 -15.65
CA VAL A 52 -3.14 -8.12 -15.80
C VAL A 52 -2.65 -8.46 -17.19
N ASP A 53 -2.31 -7.44 -17.98
CA ASP A 53 -1.63 -7.62 -19.26
C ASP A 53 -0.16 -7.22 -19.13
N LEU A 54 0.70 -8.22 -19.10
CA LEU A 54 2.14 -8.03 -18.94
C LEU A 54 2.79 -7.37 -20.16
N LYS A 55 2.27 -7.59 -21.37
CA LYS A 55 2.87 -7.06 -22.61
C LYS A 55 2.53 -5.59 -22.77
N ALA A 56 1.30 -5.21 -22.45
CA ALA A 56 0.87 -3.83 -22.42
C ALA A 56 1.21 -3.11 -21.10
N ALA A 57 1.70 -3.87 -20.11
CA ALA A 57 2.07 -3.39 -18.78
C ALA A 57 0.94 -2.57 -18.11
N TYR A 58 -0.28 -3.12 -18.11
CA TYR A 58 -1.42 -2.53 -17.41
C TYR A 58 -2.10 -3.50 -16.45
N PHE A 59 -2.76 -2.91 -15.46
CA PHE A 59 -3.61 -3.56 -14.48
C PHE A 59 -5.04 -3.04 -14.62
N LYS A 60 -6.02 -3.93 -14.43
CA LYS A 60 -7.45 -3.61 -14.32
C LYS A 60 -7.99 -4.21 -13.03
N GLY A 61 -8.66 -3.40 -12.21
CA GLY A 61 -9.55 -3.91 -11.16
C GLY A 61 -10.98 -3.91 -11.68
N LEU A 62 -11.71 -4.98 -11.38
CA LEU A 62 -13.02 -5.28 -11.94
C LEU A 62 -14.07 -5.36 -10.82
N MET A 63 -15.31 -5.00 -11.15
CA MET A 63 -16.52 -5.27 -10.37
C MET A 63 -17.57 -5.87 -11.30
N GLY A 64 -17.79 -7.17 -11.21
CA GLY A 64 -18.42 -7.95 -12.28
C GLY A 64 -17.54 -7.89 -13.53
N ASP A 65 -18.13 -7.49 -14.66
CA ASP A 65 -17.42 -7.31 -15.93
C ASP A 65 -16.99 -5.85 -16.17
N GLU A 66 -17.20 -4.95 -15.20
CA GLU A 66 -16.92 -3.52 -15.34
C GLU A 66 -15.55 -3.14 -14.77
N GLU A 67 -14.78 -2.32 -15.49
CA GLU A 67 -13.41 -1.91 -15.14
C GLU A 67 -13.40 -0.77 -14.11
N VAL A 68 -13.57 -1.06 -12.82
CA VAL A 68 -13.62 0.00 -11.81
C VAL A 68 -12.29 0.71 -11.55
N SER A 69 -11.14 0.15 -11.94
CA SER A 69 -9.84 0.81 -11.85
C SER A 69 -8.90 0.36 -12.97
N PHE A 70 -8.07 1.30 -13.44
CA PHE A 70 -7.10 1.04 -14.51
C PHE A 70 -5.81 1.81 -14.25
N GLY A 71 -4.68 1.21 -14.58
CA GLY A 71 -3.40 1.90 -14.50
C GLY A 71 -2.26 1.14 -15.13
N PRO A 72 -1.17 1.83 -15.51
CA PRO A 72 0.07 1.13 -15.82
C PRO A 72 0.53 0.34 -14.59
N LEU A 73 1.29 -0.72 -14.85
CA LEU A 73 1.97 -1.52 -13.85
C LEU A 73 3.45 -1.66 -14.15
N GLN A 74 4.24 -1.94 -13.11
CA GLN A 74 5.57 -2.54 -13.23
C GLN A 74 5.68 -3.71 -12.26
N ILE A 75 6.46 -4.73 -12.58
CA ILE A 75 6.67 -5.90 -11.74
C ILE A 75 8.03 -5.78 -11.07
N VAL A 76 8.02 -5.83 -9.74
CA VAL A 76 9.24 -5.87 -8.94
C VAL A 76 9.91 -7.24 -9.07
N GLY A 77 9.13 -8.29 -8.85
CA GLY A 77 9.59 -9.66 -8.98
C GLY A 77 8.58 -10.67 -8.45
N THR A 78 9.04 -11.90 -8.32
CA THR A 78 8.24 -13.05 -7.88
C THR A 78 8.88 -13.69 -6.65
N HIS A 79 8.08 -14.09 -5.67
CA HIS A 79 8.51 -14.82 -4.48
C HIS A 79 7.94 -16.23 -4.43
N ASP A 80 8.79 -17.22 -4.18
CA ASP A 80 8.43 -18.64 -4.12
C ASP A 80 8.50 -19.21 -2.69
N SER A 81 7.83 -18.57 -1.73
CA SER A 81 7.82 -18.90 -0.29
C SER A 81 9.18 -18.81 0.43
N LYS A 82 10.31 -18.86 -0.27
CA LYS A 82 11.67 -18.87 0.30
C LYS A 82 12.60 -17.87 -0.36
N GLU A 83 12.45 -17.65 -1.66
CA GLU A 83 13.34 -16.79 -2.43
C GLU A 83 12.55 -15.77 -3.23
N PHE A 84 13.12 -14.59 -3.37
CA PHE A 84 12.64 -13.56 -4.28
C PHE A 84 13.55 -13.48 -5.51
N MET A 85 12.94 -13.38 -6.70
CA MET A 85 13.61 -13.16 -7.97
C MET A 85 13.12 -11.87 -8.61
N TRP A 86 14.06 -11.00 -8.99
CA TRP A 86 13.73 -9.78 -9.74
C TRP A 86 13.07 -10.11 -11.09
N SER A 87 12.14 -9.25 -11.51
CA SER A 87 11.39 -9.41 -12.75
C SER A 87 12.27 -9.55 -14.00
N TRP A 88 13.33 -8.76 -14.11
CA TRP A 88 14.28 -8.81 -15.24
C TRP A 88 15.18 -10.05 -15.27
N HIS A 89 15.04 -10.95 -14.30
CA HIS A 89 15.68 -12.27 -14.29
C HIS A 89 14.70 -13.42 -14.54
N ASN A 90 13.40 -13.13 -14.65
CA ASN A 90 12.35 -14.08 -14.97
C ASN A 90 12.01 -14.00 -16.47
N THR A 91 12.29 -15.07 -17.21
CA THR A 91 12.09 -15.11 -18.68
C THR A 91 10.63 -15.10 -19.11
N SER A 92 9.70 -15.39 -18.21
CA SER A 92 8.26 -15.34 -18.47
C SER A 92 7.68 -13.92 -18.36
N ILE A 93 8.45 -12.97 -17.80
CA ILE A 93 8.03 -11.58 -17.66
C ILE A 93 8.58 -10.78 -18.85
N PRO A 94 7.72 -10.17 -19.68
CA PRO A 94 8.15 -9.34 -20.79
C PRO A 94 8.82 -8.05 -20.30
N LYS A 95 9.69 -7.46 -21.13
CA LYS A 95 10.53 -6.32 -20.75
C LYS A 95 9.71 -5.10 -20.36
N GLU A 96 8.58 -4.90 -21.03
CA GLU A 96 7.63 -3.81 -20.85
C GLU A 96 7.16 -3.73 -19.39
N ALA A 97 6.93 -4.88 -18.76
CA ALA A 97 6.48 -4.99 -17.38
C ALA A 97 7.55 -4.57 -16.34
N TYR A 98 8.80 -4.33 -16.71
CA TYR A 98 9.84 -3.83 -15.76
C TYR A 98 10.73 -2.73 -16.34
N ALA A 99 10.38 -2.22 -17.52
CA ALA A 99 11.22 -1.31 -18.29
C ALA A 99 11.53 0.00 -17.56
N GLU A 100 10.59 0.52 -16.78
CA GLU A 100 10.76 1.73 -15.98
C GLU A 100 11.41 1.43 -14.63
N LEU A 101 11.09 0.27 -14.06
CA LEU A 101 11.56 -0.10 -12.74
C LEU A 101 13.05 -0.46 -12.72
N LYS A 102 13.52 -1.25 -13.68
CA LYS A 102 14.92 -1.72 -13.65
C LYS A 102 15.94 -0.56 -13.65
N PRO A 103 15.82 0.48 -14.51
CA PRO A 103 16.70 1.64 -14.45
C PRO A 103 16.67 2.35 -13.10
N PHE A 104 15.50 2.49 -12.48
CA PHE A 104 15.37 3.06 -11.14
C PHE A 104 16.14 2.23 -10.11
N VAL A 105 15.96 0.90 -10.11
CA VAL A 105 16.65 0.00 -9.19
C VAL A 105 18.17 0.03 -9.40
N ASP A 106 18.63 -0.02 -10.64
CA ASP A 106 20.06 0.07 -10.99
C ASP A 106 20.69 1.39 -10.53
N ALA A 107 19.92 2.49 -10.59
CA ALA A 107 20.39 3.83 -10.22
C ALA A 107 20.30 4.13 -8.72
N THR A 108 19.57 3.32 -7.94
CA THR A 108 19.32 3.55 -6.51
C THR A 108 20.45 2.94 -5.67
N PRO A 109 21.32 3.75 -5.02
CA PRO A 109 22.46 3.23 -4.26
C PRO A 109 22.06 2.24 -3.16
N GLU A 110 20.91 2.47 -2.52
CA GLU A 110 20.38 1.63 -1.44
C GLU A 110 19.99 0.23 -1.90
N LEU A 111 19.63 0.06 -3.18
CA LEU A 111 19.23 -1.23 -3.75
C LEU A 111 20.39 -1.98 -4.39
N LYS A 112 21.55 -1.34 -4.57
CA LYS A 112 22.68 -1.85 -5.36
C LYS A 112 23.08 -3.27 -4.98
N GLU A 113 23.19 -3.57 -3.69
CA GLU A 113 23.59 -4.91 -3.22
C GLU A 113 22.53 -5.99 -3.43
N LEU A 114 21.24 -5.63 -3.30
CA LEU A 114 20.12 -6.54 -3.57
C LEU A 114 19.95 -6.75 -5.08
N ALA A 115 20.06 -5.69 -5.88
CA ALA A 115 19.93 -5.70 -7.33
C ALA A 115 21.05 -6.48 -8.04
N ALA A 116 22.25 -6.56 -7.43
CA ALA A 116 23.35 -7.36 -7.95
C ALA A 116 23.09 -8.88 -7.85
N GLN A 117 22.15 -9.30 -7.02
CA GLN A 117 21.79 -10.70 -6.84
C GLN A 117 20.67 -11.07 -7.81
N LYS A 118 20.82 -12.19 -8.53
CA LYS A 118 19.74 -12.71 -9.41
C LYS A 118 18.46 -13.00 -8.61
N LYS A 119 18.65 -13.62 -7.45
CA LYS A 119 17.62 -13.96 -6.46
C LYS A 119 18.25 -13.97 -5.07
N PHE A 120 17.44 -13.79 -4.03
CA PHE A 120 17.91 -13.83 -2.64
C PHE A 120 16.84 -14.43 -1.72
N ALA A 121 17.28 -15.02 -0.61
CA ALA A 121 16.39 -15.64 0.37
C ALA A 121 15.75 -14.57 1.27
N CYS A 122 14.42 -14.61 1.41
CA CYS A 122 13.66 -13.72 2.28
C CYS A 122 12.25 -14.27 2.53
N ASP A 123 11.58 -13.75 3.56
CA ASP A 123 10.15 -13.99 3.79
C ASP A 123 9.30 -13.06 2.90
N ALA A 124 8.00 -13.36 2.78
CA ALA A 124 7.07 -12.58 1.97
C ALA A 124 6.85 -11.17 2.53
N GLU A 125 6.86 -11.01 3.86
CA GLU A 125 6.71 -9.71 4.54
C GLU A 125 7.82 -8.73 4.14
N PHE A 126 9.07 -9.20 4.03
CA PHE A 126 10.17 -8.39 3.53
C PHE A 126 9.93 -7.94 2.09
N VAL A 127 9.41 -8.81 1.22
CA VAL A 127 9.18 -8.49 -0.19
C VAL A 127 8.03 -7.50 -0.35
N GLU A 128 6.96 -7.63 0.44
CA GLU A 128 5.88 -6.65 0.53
C GLU A 128 6.46 -5.27 0.88
N LYS A 129 7.21 -5.18 1.98
CA LYS A 129 7.82 -3.93 2.44
C LYS A 129 8.81 -3.36 1.45
N LEU A 130 9.64 -4.19 0.83
CA LEU A 130 10.58 -3.79 -0.23
C LEU A 130 9.81 -3.20 -1.42
N SER A 131 8.73 -3.86 -1.85
CA SER A 131 7.93 -3.43 -2.98
C SER A 131 7.21 -2.11 -2.69
N GLN A 132 6.63 -1.95 -1.50
CA GLN A 132 6.05 -0.66 -1.08
C GLN A 132 7.10 0.45 -1.00
N TRP A 133 8.28 0.15 -0.46
CA TRP A 133 9.38 1.12 -0.39
C TRP A 133 9.80 1.57 -1.78
N ILE A 134 9.99 0.61 -2.71
CA ILE A 134 10.31 0.90 -4.10
C ILE A 134 9.21 1.77 -4.72
N ALA A 135 7.92 1.43 -4.51
CA ALA A 135 6.80 2.19 -5.04
C ALA A 135 6.89 3.66 -4.64
N VAL A 136 7.03 3.93 -3.34
CA VAL A 136 7.13 5.27 -2.78
C VAL A 136 8.33 6.04 -3.35
N LYS A 137 9.50 5.40 -3.45
CA LYS A 137 10.72 6.06 -3.92
C LYS A 137 10.77 6.28 -5.43
N SER A 138 10.04 5.48 -6.19
CA SER A 138 9.94 5.60 -7.65
C SER A 138 8.71 6.39 -8.12
N GLY A 139 7.91 6.93 -7.20
CA GLY A 139 6.73 7.74 -7.53
C GLY A 139 5.54 6.92 -8.03
N TRP A 140 5.50 5.62 -7.75
CA TRP A 140 4.33 4.77 -7.95
C TRP A 140 3.37 4.90 -6.77
N LEU A 141 2.10 4.52 -6.98
CA LEU A 141 1.06 4.71 -5.96
C LEU A 141 1.26 3.77 -4.76
N GLY A 142 1.65 2.54 -5.04
CA GLY A 142 1.84 1.47 -4.07
C GLY A 142 2.15 0.15 -4.76
N ALA A 143 2.42 -0.87 -3.97
CA ALA A 143 2.60 -2.24 -4.41
C ALA A 143 1.37 -3.10 -4.09
N PHE A 144 0.96 -3.93 -5.04
CA PHE A 144 -0.09 -4.93 -4.96
C PHE A 144 0.52 -6.34 -5.02
N GLU A 145 0.05 -7.22 -4.17
CA GLU A 145 0.44 -8.63 -4.14
C GLU A 145 -0.55 -9.44 -5.00
N ALA A 146 -0.06 -10.05 -6.07
CA ALA A 146 -0.88 -10.85 -6.98
C ALA A 146 -0.42 -12.31 -6.91
N PRO A 147 -1.22 -13.22 -6.33
CA PRO A 147 -0.92 -14.64 -6.38
C PRO A 147 -0.98 -15.16 -7.82
N TYR A 148 -0.03 -16.01 -8.18
CA TYR A 148 -0.01 -16.75 -9.43
C TYR A 148 0.59 -18.14 -9.19
N GLU A 149 -0.25 -19.17 -9.34
CA GLU A 149 0.08 -20.57 -9.03
C GLU A 149 0.69 -20.71 -7.62
N THR A 150 1.99 -21.00 -7.52
CA THR A 150 2.70 -21.20 -6.24
C THR A 150 3.56 -20.00 -5.85
N THR A 151 3.38 -18.85 -6.51
CA THR A 151 4.23 -17.67 -6.31
C THR A 151 3.39 -16.43 -6.02
N LEU A 152 3.98 -15.48 -5.29
CA LEU A 152 3.45 -14.12 -5.17
C LEU A 152 4.21 -13.21 -6.14
N THR A 153 3.48 -12.47 -6.96
CA THR A 153 4.02 -11.45 -7.87
C THR A 153 3.75 -10.07 -7.28
N PHE A 154 4.76 -9.21 -7.24
CA PHE A 154 4.64 -7.89 -6.63
C PHE A 154 4.57 -6.82 -7.73
N LEU A 155 3.40 -6.17 -7.83
CA LEU A 155 3.06 -5.20 -8.87
C LEU A 155 3.10 -3.78 -8.31
N LEU A 156 3.87 -2.89 -8.90
CA LEU A 156 3.74 -1.45 -8.66
C LEU A 156 2.64 -0.90 -9.56
N LEU A 157 1.67 -0.20 -8.97
CA LEU A 157 0.51 0.30 -9.70
C LEU A 157 0.45 1.83 -9.68
N LYS A 158 -0.07 2.43 -10.75
CA LYS A 158 -0.53 3.83 -10.78
C LYS A 158 -1.97 3.84 -11.25
N LEU A 159 -2.89 3.62 -10.32
CA LEU A 159 -4.31 3.54 -10.64
C LEU A 159 -4.86 4.93 -11.01
N THR A 160 -5.93 4.94 -11.80
CA THR A 160 -6.69 6.13 -12.21
C THR A 160 -8.19 5.83 -12.11
N CYS A 161 -9.02 6.87 -12.03
CA CYS A 161 -10.47 6.70 -12.11
C CYS A 161 -10.99 6.75 -13.56
N GLU A 162 -11.93 5.84 -13.85
CA GLU A 162 -12.41 5.27 -15.11
C GLU A 162 -13.02 6.18 -16.21
N LYS A 163 -12.62 7.45 -16.39
CA LYS A 163 -13.06 8.18 -17.62
C LYS A 163 -12.00 8.99 -18.33
N ASP A 164 -11.00 9.46 -17.61
CA ASP A 164 -10.03 10.38 -18.18
C ASP A 164 -8.65 9.75 -18.35
N HIS A 165 -8.42 8.51 -17.83
CA HIS A 165 -7.13 7.81 -17.79
C HIS A 165 -5.97 8.73 -17.37
N SER A 166 -6.28 9.82 -16.65
CA SER A 166 -5.29 10.79 -16.26
C SER A 166 -4.42 10.11 -15.23
N VAL A 167 -3.17 9.85 -15.58
CA VAL A 167 -2.16 9.29 -14.68
C VAL A 167 -1.57 10.34 -13.73
N GLU A 168 -2.02 11.59 -13.85
CA GLU A 168 -1.51 12.70 -13.06
C GLU A 168 -2.09 12.68 -11.64
N PRO A 169 -1.24 12.63 -10.58
CA PRO A 169 -1.70 12.53 -9.20
C PRO A 169 -2.63 13.65 -8.72
N SER A 170 -2.56 14.84 -9.33
CA SER A 170 -3.37 16.01 -8.97
C SER A 170 -4.83 15.92 -9.43
N GLU A 171 -5.09 15.15 -10.49
CA GLU A 171 -6.45 14.95 -11.03
C GLU A 171 -7.15 13.72 -10.39
N ASN A 172 -6.38 12.92 -9.65
CA ASN A 172 -6.79 11.69 -8.97
C ASN A 172 -6.92 11.88 -7.45
N LEU A 173 -7.62 12.95 -7.03
CA LEU A 173 -7.93 13.12 -5.61
C LEU A 173 -9.10 12.20 -5.21
N TRP A 174 -8.77 11.09 -4.56
CA TRP A 174 -9.73 10.19 -3.92
C TRP A 174 -9.38 9.93 -2.46
N CYS A 175 -10.36 9.43 -1.72
CA CYS A 175 -10.21 9.09 -0.32
C CYS A 175 -9.23 7.92 -0.13
N SER A 176 -8.18 8.09 0.66
CA SER A 176 -7.19 7.06 1.04
C SER A 176 -7.74 5.94 1.92
N PHE A 177 -9.01 6.03 2.29
CA PHE A 177 -9.73 5.08 3.13
C PHE A 177 -10.70 4.27 2.26
N CYS A 178 -11.74 4.90 1.71
CA CYS A 178 -12.78 4.19 0.95
C CYS A 178 -12.64 4.28 -0.59
N GLY A 179 -11.64 4.99 -1.10
CA GLY A 179 -11.38 5.10 -2.54
C GLY A 179 -12.34 5.99 -3.33
N ARG A 180 -13.37 6.54 -2.69
CA ARG A 180 -14.33 7.43 -3.35
C ARG A 180 -13.66 8.69 -3.87
N THR A 181 -14.04 9.09 -5.08
CA THR A 181 -13.59 10.30 -5.77
C THR A 181 -14.42 11.53 -5.39
N ASN A 182 -13.94 12.73 -5.70
CA ASN A 182 -14.68 13.98 -5.50
C ASN A 182 -16.02 14.07 -6.27
N ARG A 183 -16.30 13.16 -7.21
CA ARG A 183 -17.59 13.05 -7.92
C ARG A 183 -18.61 12.20 -7.14
N GLN A 184 -18.15 11.36 -6.21
CA GLN A 184 -18.98 10.39 -5.47
C GLN A 184 -19.34 10.88 -4.05
N VAL A 185 -18.69 11.93 -3.57
CA VAL A 185 -18.86 12.47 -2.21
C VAL A 185 -18.94 13.99 -2.24
N ALA A 186 -19.50 14.61 -1.20
CA ALA A 186 -19.69 16.06 -1.20
C ALA A 186 -18.38 16.81 -0.95
N LYS A 187 -17.47 16.25 -0.15
CA LYS A 187 -16.17 16.88 0.17
C LYS A 187 -15.06 15.85 0.32
N ILE A 188 -13.86 16.22 -0.14
CA ILE A 188 -12.62 15.51 0.16
C ILE A 188 -11.62 16.52 0.73
N LEU A 189 -11.05 16.18 1.89
CA LEU A 189 -10.02 16.95 2.56
C LEU A 189 -8.66 16.28 2.34
N THR A 190 -7.68 17.05 1.85
CA THR A 190 -6.27 16.65 1.87
C THR A 190 -5.75 16.75 3.31
N ALA A 191 -5.81 15.64 4.04
CA ALA A 191 -5.46 15.58 5.46
C ALA A 191 -3.94 15.50 5.71
N ALA A 192 -3.17 15.01 4.73
CA ALA A 192 -1.70 15.03 4.71
C ALA A 192 -1.18 14.95 3.25
N PRO A 193 0.13 15.14 2.96
CA PRO A 193 0.64 15.22 1.60
C PRO A 193 0.24 14.09 0.65
N THR A 194 0.16 12.86 1.16
CA THR A 194 -0.21 11.64 0.39
C THR A 194 -1.50 11.00 0.90
N CYS A 195 -2.27 11.68 1.75
CA CYS A 195 -3.48 11.16 2.38
C CYS A 195 -4.66 12.14 2.27
N ALA A 196 -5.78 11.66 1.74
CA ALA A 196 -7.02 12.41 1.67
C ALA A 196 -8.19 11.62 2.30
N ILE A 197 -9.14 12.33 2.91
CA ILE A 197 -10.29 11.72 3.57
C ILE A 197 -11.58 12.42 3.12
N CYS A 198 -12.61 11.63 2.78
CA CYS A 198 -13.92 12.17 2.40
C CYS A 198 -14.80 12.47 3.62
N ASP A 199 -15.84 13.26 3.41
CA ASP A 199 -16.86 13.57 4.42
C ASP A 199 -17.58 12.33 4.96
N VAL A 200 -17.83 11.33 4.11
CA VAL A 200 -18.43 10.05 4.53
C VAL A 200 -17.54 9.33 5.55
N CYS A 201 -16.28 9.09 5.21
CA CYS A 201 -15.35 8.42 6.12
C CYS A 201 -15.13 9.23 7.40
N VAL A 202 -15.03 10.55 7.31
CA VAL A 202 -14.91 11.39 8.52
C VAL A 202 -16.11 11.20 9.45
N GLY A 203 -17.33 11.13 8.89
CA GLY A 203 -18.54 10.82 9.65
C GLY A 203 -18.48 9.45 10.32
N ASP A 204 -18.18 8.40 9.54
CA ASP A 204 -18.11 7.01 10.04
C ASP A 204 -17.10 6.88 11.20
N TYR A 205 -15.90 7.44 11.04
CA TYR A 205 -14.89 7.44 12.09
C TYR A 205 -15.32 8.25 13.32
N HIS A 206 -15.93 9.41 13.11
CA HIS A 206 -16.40 10.25 14.21
C HIS A 206 -17.48 9.55 15.04
N ASP A 207 -18.41 8.83 14.39
CA ASP A 207 -19.45 8.07 15.08
C ASP A 207 -18.87 6.90 15.90
N ILE A 208 -17.83 6.23 15.40
CA ILE A 208 -17.09 5.21 16.16
C ILE A 208 -16.41 5.83 17.38
N VAL A 209 -15.72 6.96 17.22
CA VAL A 209 -15.06 7.67 18.32
C VAL A 209 -16.06 8.11 19.39
N ALA A 210 -17.21 8.67 18.98
CA ALA A 210 -18.28 9.09 19.88
C ALA A 210 -18.90 7.90 20.64
N SER A 211 -19.15 6.80 19.95
CA SER A 211 -19.68 5.56 20.56
C SER A 211 -18.70 4.99 21.59
N ASN A 212 -17.41 4.96 21.28
CA ASN A 212 -16.35 4.52 22.19
C ASN A 212 -16.22 5.42 23.44
N ALA A 213 -16.51 6.72 23.31
CA ALA A 213 -16.53 7.63 24.45
C ALA A 213 -17.73 7.39 25.39
N GLN A 214 -18.88 6.98 24.83
CA GLN A 214 -20.12 6.72 25.57
C GLN A 214 -20.12 5.34 26.26
N ALA A 215 -19.48 4.32 25.66
CA ALA A 215 -19.38 2.95 26.19
C ALA A 215 -18.54 2.81 27.49
N LYS A 216 -18.14 3.91 28.15
CA LYS A 216 -17.26 3.95 29.32
C LYS A 216 -17.85 3.40 30.63
N SER A 217 -19.03 2.76 30.65
CA SER A 217 -19.64 2.29 31.92
C SER A 217 -19.63 0.80 32.22
N GLU A 218 -19.85 -0.16 31.31
CA GLU A 218 -20.12 -1.55 31.80
C GLU A 218 -19.50 -2.74 31.05
N ASP A 219 -18.97 -2.62 29.83
CA ASP A 219 -18.37 -3.77 29.13
C ASP A 219 -17.04 -3.42 28.45
N LYS A 220 -15.97 -3.42 29.23
CA LYS A 220 -14.61 -3.48 28.68
C LYS A 220 -14.24 -4.94 28.40
N ALA A 221 -14.73 -5.49 27.30
CA ALA A 221 -13.87 -6.35 26.48
C ALA A 221 -12.87 -5.44 25.77
N ALA A 222 -12.00 -4.80 26.57
CA ALA A 222 -10.93 -3.98 26.07
C ALA A 222 -9.98 -4.91 25.32
N PHE A 223 -9.92 -4.76 23.99
CA PHE A 223 -8.66 -5.00 23.31
C PHE A 223 -7.66 -4.00 23.89
N GLU A 224 -7.03 -4.37 25.01
CA GLU A 224 -5.83 -3.69 25.48
C GLU A 224 -4.78 -3.95 24.40
N PHE A 225 -4.66 -3.03 23.45
CA PHE A 225 -3.51 -2.97 22.57
C PHE A 225 -2.31 -2.52 23.41
N THR A 226 -1.72 -3.46 24.15
CA THR A 226 -0.64 -3.22 25.11
C THR A 226 0.71 -2.88 24.46
N ASP A 227 0.78 -2.82 23.13
CA ASP A 227 2.04 -2.67 22.41
C ASP A 227 1.98 -1.52 21.39
N ILE A 228 2.02 -0.28 21.90
CA ILE A 228 2.04 0.96 21.09
C ILE A 228 3.17 0.93 20.05
N ALA A 229 4.29 0.27 20.35
CA ALA A 229 5.44 0.18 19.47
C ALA A 229 5.15 -0.60 18.17
N THR A 230 4.23 -1.57 18.21
CA THR A 230 3.85 -2.39 17.05
C THR A 230 2.58 -1.91 16.35
N MET A 231 1.89 -0.90 16.91
CA MET A 231 0.72 -0.32 16.25
C MET A 231 1.10 0.35 14.91
N PRO A 232 0.29 0.19 13.86
CA PRO A 232 0.46 0.96 12.64
C PRO A 232 0.35 2.47 12.94
N PRO A 233 1.16 3.32 12.28
CA PRO A 233 1.08 4.76 12.48
C PRO A 233 -0.30 5.27 12.04
N CYS A 234 -0.75 6.37 12.65
CA CYS A 234 -1.93 7.09 12.13
C CYS A 234 -1.64 7.51 10.69
N ILE A 235 -2.44 7.11 9.71
CA ILE A 235 -2.15 7.42 8.31
C ILE A 235 -2.28 8.92 8.01
N ILE A 236 -2.91 9.70 8.90
CA ILE A 236 -2.99 11.16 8.82
C ILE A 236 -1.74 11.80 9.43
N CYS A 237 -1.48 11.67 10.74
CA CYS A 237 -0.39 12.40 11.40
C CYS A 237 0.93 11.62 11.59
N GLY A 238 0.93 10.30 11.44
CA GLY A 238 2.12 9.47 11.62
C GLY A 238 2.41 9.02 13.05
N GLU A 239 1.74 9.61 14.05
CA GLU A 239 1.95 9.26 15.45
C GLU A 239 1.64 7.78 15.71
N ARG A 240 2.10 7.26 16.85
CA ARG A 240 1.74 5.94 17.39
C ARG A 240 1.12 6.12 18.77
N SER A 241 -0.20 6.11 18.80
CA SER A 241 -1.04 6.29 19.97
C SER A 241 -2.32 5.44 19.78
N LYS A 242 -3.29 5.55 20.68
CA LYS A 242 -4.58 4.85 20.56
C LYS A 242 -5.22 5.11 19.19
N ARG A 243 -5.62 4.05 18.47
CA ARG A 243 -6.20 4.13 17.12
C ARG A 243 -7.67 3.75 17.14
N THR A 244 -8.44 4.43 16.28
CA THR A 244 -9.74 3.96 15.84
C THR A 244 -9.54 3.26 14.50
N PHE A 245 -10.04 2.03 14.41
CA PHE A 245 -10.03 1.22 13.21
C PHE A 245 -11.43 1.23 12.59
N SER A 246 -11.50 1.30 11.27
CA SER A 246 -12.71 1.01 10.49
C SER A 246 -12.37 -0.02 9.42
N GLU A 247 -13.36 -0.42 8.64
CA GLU A 247 -13.18 -1.26 7.43
C GLU A 247 -12.15 -0.66 6.46
N TYR A 248 -11.94 0.66 6.51
CA TYR A 248 -11.17 1.41 5.52
C TYR A 248 -9.78 1.85 5.99
N GLY A 249 -9.37 1.50 7.22
CA GLY A 249 -8.03 1.81 7.74
C GLY A 249 -8.01 2.26 9.21
N SER A 250 -6.97 3.00 9.59
CA SER A 250 -6.80 3.46 10.98
C SER A 250 -6.34 4.92 11.09
N ALA A 251 -6.98 5.67 12.00
CA ALA A 251 -6.61 7.05 12.34
C ALA A 251 -6.69 7.28 13.86
N CYS A 252 -6.04 8.33 14.34
CA CYS A 252 -6.15 8.74 15.75
C CYS A 252 -7.37 9.63 15.98
N ASP A 253 -7.91 9.59 17.21
CA ASP A 253 -9.13 10.32 17.58
C ASP A 253 -8.95 11.83 17.33
N GLU A 254 -7.77 12.40 17.62
CA GLU A 254 -7.48 13.82 17.42
C GLU A 254 -7.50 14.23 15.93
N CYS A 255 -6.97 13.38 15.04
CA CYS A 255 -7.00 13.67 13.61
C CYS A 255 -8.41 13.57 13.03
N ILE A 256 -9.21 12.61 13.48
CA ILE A 256 -10.60 12.48 13.06
C ILE A 256 -11.41 13.69 13.50
N GLU A 257 -11.26 14.13 14.75
CA GLU A 257 -11.94 15.33 15.26
C GLU A 257 -11.52 16.60 14.50
N ALA A 258 -10.22 16.77 14.22
CA ALA A 258 -9.73 17.89 13.40
C ALA A 258 -10.31 17.89 11.97
N CYS A 259 -10.39 16.72 11.34
CA CYS A 259 -11.01 16.57 10.01
C CYS A 259 -12.51 16.86 10.07
N HIS A 260 -13.22 16.34 11.07
CA HIS A 260 -14.65 16.58 11.27
C HIS A 260 -14.96 18.07 11.43
N ASN A 261 -14.23 18.77 12.30
CA ASN A 261 -14.40 20.20 12.53
C ASN A 261 -14.10 21.04 11.27
N THR A 262 -13.22 20.55 10.39
CA THR A 262 -12.89 21.19 9.11
C THR A 262 -13.96 20.96 8.04
N ILE A 263 -14.52 19.74 7.97
CA ILE A 263 -15.52 19.36 6.96
C ILE A 263 -16.92 19.90 7.32
N ALA A 264 -17.26 19.92 8.60
CA ALA A 264 -18.50 20.43 9.15
C ALA A 264 -18.26 21.71 9.97
N PRO A 265 -17.79 22.83 9.37
CA PRO A 265 -17.59 24.05 10.11
C PRO A 265 -18.97 24.62 10.49
N ASN A 266 -19.40 24.35 11.73
CA ASN A 266 -20.57 24.88 12.42
C ASN A 266 -21.90 24.87 11.62
N ARG A 267 -22.72 23.84 11.84
CA ARG A 267 -24.18 23.98 11.74
C ARG A 267 -24.72 24.68 12.99
#